data_AF-A0A1Q9S4D8-F1
#
_entry.id   AF-A0A1Q9S4D8-F1
#
_cell.length_a   1.000
_cell.length_b   1.000
_cell.length_c   1.000
_cell.angle_alpha   90.00
_cell.angle_beta   90.00
_cell.angle_gamma   90.00
#
_symmetry.space_group_name_H-M   'P 1'
#
loop_
_entity.id
_entity.type
_entity.pdbx_description
1 polymer ?
#
loop_
_entity_poly.entity_id
_entity_poly.type
_entity_poly.pdbx_seq_one_letter_code
_entity_poly.pdbx_strand_id
1 'polypeptide(L)'
;MALLHLGGVRFPLTGPLRYTMTARKAVELCRLARPHTVVPVHYEGWLHFQEPRPTIERELARAPDVARCTRWLPIGTPTDLDI
;
A
#
# COMPACT_ATOMS: atom_id res chain seq x y z
N MET A 1 -8.33 -5.94 10.48
CA MET A 1 -8.11 -5.25 9.19
C MET A 1 -6.95 -4.25 9.30
N ALA A 2 -6.26 -3.95 8.19
CA ALA A 2 -5.27 -2.88 8.11
C ALA A 2 -5.49 -1.99 6.87
N LEU A 3 -5.49 -0.67 7.06
CA LEU A 3 -5.49 0.33 5.99
C LEU A 3 -4.06 0.89 5.85
N LEU A 4 -3.44 0.73 4.68
CA LEU A 4 -2.03 1.05 4.50
C LEU A 4 -1.81 2.21 3.52
N HIS A 5 -1.23 3.30 4.01
CA HIS A 5 -0.76 4.40 3.16
C HIS A 5 0.53 4.00 2.44
N LEU A 6 0.44 3.81 1.12
CA LEU A 6 1.56 3.38 0.27
C LEU A 6 2.05 4.53 -0.62
N GLY A 7 2.67 4.19 -1.76
CA GLY A 7 3.16 5.17 -2.73
C GLY A 7 4.56 5.72 -2.43
N GLY A 8 5.15 5.39 -1.27
CA GLY A 8 6.52 5.77 -0.91
C GLY A 8 6.80 7.27 -1.07
N VAL A 9 5.85 8.12 -0.70
CA VAL A 9 5.82 9.56 -1.01
C VAL A 9 7.06 10.27 -0.51
N ARG A 10 7.66 11.08 -1.41
CA ARG A 10 8.81 11.94 -1.13
C ARG A 10 8.60 13.27 -1.83
N PHE A 11 9.15 14.33 -1.23
CA PHE A 11 9.18 15.66 -1.82
C PHE A 11 10.64 16.10 -1.96
N PRO A 12 11.05 16.68 -3.10
CA PRO A 12 12.40 17.22 -3.26
C PRO A 12 12.78 18.22 -2.16
N LEU A 13 11.81 19.04 -1.72
CA LEU A 13 11.99 20.05 -0.68
C LEU A 13 12.46 19.47 0.66
N THR A 14 12.02 18.26 1.02
CA THR A 14 12.35 17.64 2.31
C THR A 14 13.40 16.54 2.18
N GLY A 15 14.14 16.51 1.07
CA GLY A 15 15.22 15.57 0.83
C GLY A 15 14.75 14.11 0.88
N PRO A 16 15.46 13.21 1.59
CA PRO A 16 15.20 11.79 1.44
C PRO A 16 14.02 11.25 2.25
N LEU A 17 13.36 12.09 3.05
CA LEU A 17 12.28 11.72 3.94
C LEU A 17 11.11 11.08 3.17
N ARG A 18 10.63 9.93 3.67
CA ARG A 18 9.42 9.27 3.17
C ARG A 18 8.25 9.55 4.11
N TYR A 19 7.13 9.97 3.55
CA TYR A 19 5.89 10.27 4.28
C TYR A 19 4.94 9.08 4.35
N THR A 20 5.11 8.12 3.45
CA THR A 20 4.31 6.89 3.42
C THR A 20 5.19 5.67 3.21
N MET A 21 4.60 4.49 3.44
CA MET A 21 5.30 3.23 3.31
C MET A 21 5.58 2.89 1.85
N THR A 22 6.66 2.13 1.64
CA THR A 22 6.85 1.39 0.39
C THR A 22 6.06 0.10 0.43
N ALA A 23 5.81 -0.50 -0.72
CA ALA A 23 5.23 -1.84 -0.82
C ALA A 23 6.06 -2.88 -0.05
N ARG A 24 7.40 -2.77 -0.08
CA ARG A 24 8.28 -3.64 0.71
C ARG A 24 8.04 -3.52 2.21
N LYS A 25 7.97 -2.30 2.74
CA LYS A 25 7.66 -2.06 4.15
C LYS A 25 6.25 -2.53 4.51
N ALA A 26 5.30 -2.42 3.57
CA ALA A 26 3.95 -2.90 3.76
C ALA A 26 3.90 -4.42 3.94
N VAL A 27 4.67 -5.16 3.13
CA VAL A 27 4.81 -6.62 3.27
C VAL A 27 5.40 -6.99 4.64
N GLU A 28 6.47 -6.29 5.06
CA GLU A 28 7.08 -6.49 6.38
C GLU A 28 6.07 -6.27 7.51
N LEU A 29 5.35 -5.15 7.48
CA LEU A 29 4.31 -4.85 8.46
C LEU A 29 3.20 -5.90 8.47
N CYS A 30 2.73 -6.33 7.29
CA CYS A 30 1.68 -7.35 7.21
C CYS A 30 2.12 -8.69 7.81
N ARG A 31 3.39 -9.06 7.68
CA ARG A 31 3.93 -10.28 8.29
C ARG A 31 4.01 -10.19 9.82
N LEU A 32 4.30 -9.00 10.35
CA LEU A 32 4.33 -8.75 11.79
C LEU A 32 2.91 -8.70 12.40
N ALA A 33 2.03 -7.90 11.80
CA ALA A 33 0.68 -7.65 12.32
C ALA A 33 -0.32 -8.76 11.98
N ARG A 34 -0.05 -9.56 10.94
CA ARG A 34 -0.90 -10.65 10.43
C ARG A 34 -2.38 -10.24 10.26
N PRO A 35 -2.71 -9.16 9.54
CA PRO A 35 -4.09 -8.75 9.32
C PRO A 35 -4.83 -9.75 8.40
N HIS A 36 -6.11 -9.98 8.68
CA HIS A 36 -6.99 -10.79 7.80
C HIS A 36 -7.33 -10.11 6.47
N THR A 37 -7.37 -8.77 6.45
CA THR A 37 -7.66 -7.94 5.27
C THR A 37 -6.76 -6.71 5.26
N VAL A 38 -6.15 -6.42 4.12
CA VAL A 38 -5.27 -5.27 3.86
C VAL A 38 -5.86 -4.45 2.73
N VAL A 39 -6.05 -3.14 2.95
CA VAL A 39 -6.52 -2.21 1.91
C VAL A 39 -5.42 -1.17 1.66
N PRO A 40 -4.77 -1.19 0.49
CA PRO A 40 -3.85 -0.15 0.08
C PRO A 40 -4.59 1.15 -0.23
N VAL A 41 -4.06 2.27 0.23
CA VAL A 41 -4.52 3.62 -0.11
C VAL A 41 -3.35 4.55 -0.38
N HIS A 42 -3.65 5.75 -0.90
CA HIS A 42 -2.67 6.83 -1.06
C HIS A 42 -1.45 6.43 -1.91
N TYR A 43 -1.70 5.85 -3.10
CA TYR A 43 -0.64 5.40 -4.02
C TYR A 43 -0.82 5.89 -5.46
N GLU A 44 -1.89 6.64 -5.76
CA GLU A 44 -2.18 7.16 -7.10
C GLU A 44 -2.93 8.51 -7.06
N GLY A 45 -2.93 9.22 -8.20
CA GLY A 45 -3.62 10.49 -8.38
C GLY A 45 -2.75 11.76 -8.25
N TRP A 46 -1.49 11.64 -7.83
CA TRP A 46 -0.59 12.77 -7.60
C TRP A 46 0.85 12.49 -8.06
N LEU A 47 1.59 13.53 -8.46
CA LEU A 47 2.96 13.41 -9.01
C LEU A 47 4.03 12.99 -7.98
N HIS A 48 3.76 13.11 -6.69
CA HIS A 48 4.75 12.85 -5.64
C HIS A 48 4.85 11.36 -5.23
N PHE A 49 4.00 10.48 -5.80
CA PHE A 49 4.12 9.04 -5.60
C PHE A 49 5.34 8.48 -6.33
N GLN A 50 6.14 7.71 -5.60
CA GLN A 50 7.35 7.06 -6.13
C GLN A 50 7.07 5.60 -6.50
N GLU A 51 6.05 5.00 -5.91
CA GLU A 51 5.63 3.62 -6.17
C GLU A 51 4.18 3.61 -6.65
N PRO A 52 3.93 3.73 -7.96
CA PRO A 52 2.58 3.61 -8.51
C PRO A 52 2.04 2.19 -8.33
N ARG A 53 0.73 2.00 -8.51
CA ARG A 53 0.05 0.71 -8.34
C ARG A 53 0.78 -0.51 -8.96
N PRO A 54 1.26 -0.48 -10.22
CA PRO A 54 1.97 -1.63 -10.79
C PRO A 54 3.26 -2.00 -10.04
N THR A 55 3.94 -1.03 -9.42
CA THR A 55 5.11 -1.30 -8.59
C THR A 55 4.70 -2.00 -7.29
N ILE A 56 3.60 -1.57 -6.66
CA ILE A 56 3.08 -2.21 -5.46
C ILE A 56 2.63 -3.64 -5.75
N GLU A 57 1.89 -3.85 -6.84
CA GLU A 57 1.43 -5.18 -7.27
C GLU A 57 2.59 -6.13 -7.53
N ARG A 58 3.69 -5.66 -8.16
CA ARG A 58 4.91 -6.47 -8.35
C ARG A 58 5.57 -6.89 -7.04
N GLU A 59 5.66 -6.00 -6.05
CA GLU A 59 6.23 -6.35 -4.75
C GLU A 59 5.31 -7.30 -3.97
N LEU A 60 3.99 -7.11 -4.05
CA LEU A 60 3.01 -8.05 -3.46
C LEU A 60 3.06 -9.43 -4.12
N ALA A 61 3.29 -9.51 -5.43
CA ALA A 61 3.44 -10.80 -6.12
C ALA A 61 4.62 -11.64 -5.58
N ARG A 62 5.63 -11.00 -4.98
CA ARG A 62 6.75 -11.67 -4.29
C ARG A 62 6.43 -12.08 -2.85
N ALA A 63 5.26 -11.70 -2.34
CA ALA A 63 4.76 -12.03 -1.02
C ALA A 63 3.32 -12.56 -1.11
N PRO A 64 3.12 -13.80 -1.64
CA PRO A 64 1.79 -14.37 -1.82
C PRO A 64 0.97 -14.42 -0.53
N ASP A 65 1.65 -14.52 0.62
CA ASP A 65 1.06 -14.51 1.94
C ASP A 65 0.36 -13.20 2.31
N VAL A 66 0.86 -12.08 1.79
CA VAL A 66 0.26 -10.75 1.96
C VAL A 66 -0.67 -10.43 0.80
N ALA A 67 -0.32 -10.84 -0.43
CA ALA A 67 -1.16 -10.61 -1.60
C ALA A 67 -2.56 -11.22 -1.45
N ARG A 68 -2.67 -12.43 -0.85
CA ARG A 68 -3.97 -13.12 -0.67
C ARG A 68 -4.97 -12.33 0.19
N CYS A 69 -4.49 -11.59 1.19
CA CYS A 69 -5.32 -10.78 2.07
C CYS A 69 -5.41 -9.31 1.63
N THR A 70 -4.75 -8.95 0.52
CA THR A 70 -4.85 -7.60 -0.04
C THR A 70 -6.13 -7.46 -0.87
N ARG A 71 -6.84 -6.35 -0.65
CA ARG A 71 -8.05 -5.94 -1.36
C ARG A 71 -7.82 -4.59 -2.01
N TRP A 72 -7.85 -4.57 -3.33
CA TRP A 72 -7.85 -3.34 -4.12
C TRP A 72 -9.28 -2.88 -4.29
N LEU A 73 -9.58 -1.67 -3.81
CA LEU A 73 -10.91 -1.09 -3.90
C LEU A 73 -10.99 -0.11 -5.08
N PRO A 74 -12.14 -0.04 -5.78
CA PRO A 74 -12.37 0.98 -6.80
C PRO A 74 -12.41 2.38 -6.17
N ILE A 75 -11.71 3.34 -6.80
CA ILE A 75 -11.70 4.73 -6.34
C ILE A 75 -13.11 5.33 -6.48
N GLY A 76 -13.56 6.01 -5.42
CA GLY A 76 -14.83 6.75 -5.42
C GLY A 76 -16.07 5.89 -5.24
N THR A 77 -15.92 4.57 -4.99
CA THR A 77 -17.04 3.66 -4.75
C THR A 77 -17.03 3.19 -3.29
N PRO A 78 -18.10 3.44 -2.52
CA PRO A 78 -18.27 2.84 -1.19
C PRO A 78 -18.19 1.31 -1.27
N THR A 79 -17.47 0.68 -0.36
CA THR A 79 -17.34 -0.78 -0.30
C THR A 79 -17.42 -1.22 1.16
N ASP A 80 -18.37 -2.10 1.46
CA ASP A 80 -18.46 -2.75 2.76
C ASP A 80 -17.43 -3.89 2.84
N LEU A 81 -16.74 -3.99 3.98
CA LEU A 81 -15.77 -5.03 4.25
C LEU A 81 -16.18 -5.77 5.51
N ASP A 82 -16.23 -7.10 5.41
CA ASP A 82 -16.37 -7.96 6.58
C ASP A 82 -15.06 -7.90 7.39
N ILE A 83 -15.15 -7.51 8.67
CA ILE A 83 -14.01 -7.21 9.55
C ILE A 83 -13.77 -8.27 10.61
#